data_AF-A0A662I480-F1
#
_entry.id   AF-A0A662I480-F1
#
_cell.length_a   1.000
_cell.length_b   1.000
_cell.length_c   1.000
_cell.angle_alpha   90.00
_cell.angle_beta   90.00
_cell.angle_gamma   90.00
#
_symmetry.space_group_name_H-M   'P 1'
#
loop_
_entity.id
_entity.type
_entity.pdbx_description
1 polymer ?
#
loop_
_entity_poly.entity_id
_entity_poly.type
_entity_poly.pdbx_seq_one_letter_code
_entity_poly.pdbx_strand_id
1 'polypeptide(L)'
;MREALRAALRGPLTSERLARELGLTVGEAEALIGALLSHGYLEEVKPRSCASCPLAPTCGIRERCSVRIYVLTRKGRRLLGEAPS
;
A
#
# COMPACT_ATOMS: atom_id res chain seq x y z
N MET A 1 -10.50 -1.67 8.59
CA MET A 1 -10.15 -0.39 7.91
C MET A 1 -8.96 0.33 8.55
N ARG A 2 -8.99 0.65 9.86
CA ARG A 2 -7.85 1.30 10.56
C ARG A 2 -6.55 0.48 10.51
N GLU A 3 -6.63 -0.84 10.65
CA GLU A 3 -5.45 -1.73 10.65
C GLU A 3 -4.75 -1.76 9.28
N ALA A 4 -5.49 -1.76 8.18
CA ALA A 4 -4.92 -1.66 6.84
C ALA A 4 -4.19 -0.32 6.62
N LEU A 5 -4.72 0.78 7.17
CA LEU A 5 -4.02 2.06 7.14
C LEU A 5 -2.76 2.04 8.02
N ARG A 6 -2.80 1.38 9.18
CA ARG A 6 -1.59 1.15 10.01
C ARG A 6 -0.55 0.27 9.30
N ALA A 7 -0.97 -0.69 8.49
CA ALA A 7 -0.05 -1.48 7.66
C ALA A 7 0.67 -0.59 6.64
N ALA A 8 -0.04 0.37 6.05
CA ALA A 8 0.51 1.33 5.09
C ALA A 8 1.43 2.39 5.73
N LEU A 9 1.37 2.59 7.06
CA LEU A 9 2.37 3.43 7.78
C LEU A 9 3.76 2.81 7.79
N ARG A 10 3.84 1.48 7.82
CA ARG A 10 5.10 0.72 7.87
C ARG A 10 5.81 0.65 6.51
N GLY A 11 5.25 1.27 5.48
CA GLY A 11 5.81 1.31 4.13
C GLY A 11 4.80 0.94 3.05
N PRO A 12 5.25 0.84 1.79
CA PRO A 12 4.40 0.59 0.63
C PRO A 12 3.58 -0.69 0.78
N LEU A 13 2.30 -0.61 0.44
CA LEU A 13 1.33 -1.69 0.60
C LEU A 13 1.12 -2.42 -0.74
N THR A 14 1.00 -3.74 -0.69
CA THR A 14 0.47 -4.57 -1.79
C THR A 14 -0.68 -5.41 -1.23
N SER A 15 -1.53 -5.98 -2.09
CA SER A 15 -2.63 -6.85 -1.66
C SER A 15 -2.11 -8.10 -0.95
N GLU A 16 -1.01 -8.70 -1.42
CA GLU A 16 -0.39 -9.89 -0.81
C GLU A 16 0.19 -9.58 0.58
N ARG A 17 0.87 -8.43 0.72
CA ARG A 17 1.41 -8.01 2.02
C ARG A 17 0.27 -7.75 3.01
N LEU A 18 -0.77 -7.04 2.59
CA LEU A 18 -1.91 -6.73 3.43
C LEU A 18 -2.67 -8.00 3.84
N ALA A 19 -2.90 -8.92 2.90
CA ALA A 19 -3.53 -10.21 3.13
C ALA A 19 -2.78 -11.00 4.21
N ARG A 20 -1.46 -11.13 4.07
CA ARG A 20 -0.60 -11.82 5.03
C ARG A 20 -0.61 -11.16 6.41
N GLU A 21 -0.54 -9.83 6.48
CA GLU A 21 -0.49 -9.12 7.75
C GLU A 21 -1.82 -9.17 8.54
N LEU A 22 -2.95 -9.24 7.84
CA LEU A 22 -4.28 -9.24 8.46
C LEU A 22 -4.95 -10.63 8.49
N GLY A 23 -4.29 -11.67 7.99
CA GLY A 23 -4.88 -13.02 7.90
C GLY A 23 -6.07 -13.09 6.95
N LEU A 24 -6.06 -12.28 5.89
CA LEU A 24 -7.12 -12.21 4.87
C LEU A 24 -6.72 -13.00 3.61
N THR A 25 -7.70 -13.28 2.76
CA THR A 25 -7.43 -13.64 1.37
C THR A 25 -6.95 -12.44 0.57
N VAL A 26 -6.31 -12.69 -0.58
CA VAL A 26 -5.87 -11.62 -1.49
C VAL A 26 -7.08 -10.81 -1.99
N GLY A 27 -8.20 -11.45 -2.31
CA GLY A 27 -9.41 -10.76 -2.77
C GLY A 27 -10.04 -9.85 -1.71
N GLU A 28 -10.06 -10.27 -0.45
CA GLU A 28 -10.50 -9.41 0.66
C GLU A 28 -9.56 -8.22 0.87
N ALA A 29 -8.25 -8.44 0.76
CA ALA A 29 -7.26 -7.38 0.82
C ALA A 29 -7.42 -6.38 -0.33
N GLU A 30 -7.68 -6.86 -1.56
CA GLU A 30 -7.98 -6.01 -2.72
C GLU A 30 -9.26 -5.19 -2.53
N ALA A 31 -10.33 -5.80 -2.02
CA ALA A 31 -11.57 -5.09 -1.71
C ALA A 31 -11.34 -3.99 -0.66
N LEU A 32 -10.55 -4.28 0.38
CA LEU A 32 -10.21 -3.33 1.42
C LEU A 32 -9.36 -2.17 0.86
N ILE A 33 -8.37 -2.47 0.02
CA ILE A 33 -7.57 -1.46 -0.68
C ILE A 33 -8.47 -0.60 -1.58
N GLY A 34 -9.37 -1.21 -2.34
CA GLY A 34 -10.33 -0.52 -3.20
C GLY A 34 -11.19 0.48 -2.41
N ALA A 35 -11.70 0.08 -1.25
CA ALA A 35 -12.44 0.99 -0.36
C ALA A 35 -11.56 2.14 0.16
N LEU A 36 -10.31 1.87 0.54
CA LEU A 36 -9.40 2.93 1.00
C LEU A 36 -9.01 3.90 -0.12
N LEU A 37 -8.87 3.42 -1.35
CA LEU A 37 -8.65 4.24 -2.55
C LEU A 37 -9.86 5.13 -2.85
N SER A 38 -11.08 4.58 -2.82
CA SER A 38 -12.30 5.35 -3.11
C SER A 38 -12.53 6.47 -2.10
N HIS A 39 -12.11 6.27 -0.85
CA HIS A 39 -12.13 7.30 0.18
C HIS A 39 -10.92 8.25 0.14
N GLY A 40 -9.93 8.01 -0.72
CA GLY A 40 -8.73 8.84 -0.87
C GLY A 40 -7.75 8.73 0.31
N TYR A 41 -7.77 7.62 1.05
CA TYR A 41 -6.81 7.35 2.13
C TYR A 41 -5.51 6.72 1.63
N LEU A 42 -5.59 6.02 0.50
CA LEU A 42 -4.44 5.49 -0.23
C LEU A 42 -4.39 6.11 -1.62
N GLU A 43 -3.21 6.03 -2.24
CA GLU A 43 -3.00 6.27 -3.67
C GLU A 43 -2.12 5.17 -4.26
N GLU A 44 -2.34 4.85 -5.54
CA GLU A 44 -1.50 3.91 -6.27
C GLU A 44 -0.26 4.61 -6.81
N VAL A 45 0.92 4.04 -6.52
CA VAL A 45 2.19 4.50 -7.05
C VAL A 45 2.47 3.77 -8.37
N LYS A 46 2.66 4.55 -9.43
CA LYS A 46 3.08 4.04 -10.75
C LYS A 46 4.54 4.41 -11.00
N PRO A 47 5.50 3.60 -10.53
CA PRO A 47 6.92 3.88 -10.75
C PRO A 47 7.25 3.80 -12.24
N ARG A 48 8.09 4.72 -12.73
CA ARG A 48 8.51 4.76 -14.15
C ARG A 48 9.56 3.70 -14.47
N SER A 49 10.28 3.24 -13.46
CA SER A 49 11.33 2.23 -13.56
C SER A 49 11.53 1.52 -12.22
N CYS A 50 12.23 0.38 -12.22
CA CYS A 50 12.60 -0.33 -10.99
C CYS A 50 13.41 0.55 -10.03
N ALA A 51 14.27 1.44 -10.53
CA ALA A 51 15.03 2.37 -9.68
C ALA A 51 14.14 3.36 -8.90
N SER A 52 12.97 3.70 -9.45
CA SER A 52 11.97 4.56 -8.80
C SER A 52 10.91 3.80 -8.00
N CYS A 53 10.99 2.46 -7.97
CA CYS A 53 9.99 1.63 -7.31
C CYS A 53 10.19 1.66 -5.78
N PRO A 54 9.13 1.90 -4.98
CA PRO A 54 9.24 1.86 -3.52
C PRO A 54 9.70 0.51 -2.95
N LEU A 55 9.56 -0.58 -3.73
CA LEU A 55 10.02 -1.91 -3.36
C LEU A 55 11.45 -2.21 -3.84
N ALA A 56 12.10 -1.30 -4.59
CA ALA A 56 13.44 -1.52 -5.15
C ALA A 56 14.50 -2.00 -4.14
N PRO A 57 14.53 -1.53 -2.87
CA PRO A 57 15.54 -1.98 -1.91
C PRO A 57 15.43 -3.47 -1.56
N THR A 58 14.27 -4.10 -1.75
CA THR A 58 13.98 -5.48 -1.34
C THR A 58 13.49 -6.36 -2.50
N CYS A 59 13.27 -5.79 -3.68
CA CYS A 59 12.74 -6.51 -4.83
C CYS A 59 13.87 -7.21 -5.60
N GLY A 60 13.84 -8.54 -5.65
CA GLY A 60 14.81 -9.34 -6.43
C GLY A 60 14.45 -9.50 -7.91
N ILE A 61 13.31 -8.97 -8.35
CA ILE A 61 12.84 -9.12 -9.73
C ILE A 61 13.58 -8.12 -10.64
N ARG A 62 14.20 -8.65 -11.70
CA ARG A 62 14.91 -7.86 -12.73
C ARG A 62 14.07 -7.58 -13.98
N GLU A 63 12.88 -8.18 -14.07
CA GLU A 63 11.95 -8.08 -15.20
C GLU A 63 10.74 -7.18 -14.89
N ARG A 64 9.75 -7.18 -15.79
CA ARG A 64 8.56 -6.31 -15.70
C ARG A 64 7.72 -6.69 -14.47
N CYS A 65 7.74 -5.85 -13.45
CA CYS A 65 6.95 -6.01 -12.24
C CYS A 65 5.50 -5.54 -12.49
N SER A 66 4.52 -6.44 -12.30
CA SER A 66 3.08 -6.15 -12.44
C SER A 66 2.40 -5.84 -11.10
N VAL A 67 3.15 -5.85 -10.00
CA VAL A 67 2.61 -5.63 -8.65
C VAL A 67 2.12 -4.19 -8.51
N ARG A 68 0.88 -4.02 -8.05
CA ARG A 68 0.33 -2.72 -7.70
C ARG A 68 0.76 -2.33 -6.29
N ILE A 69 1.24 -1.10 -6.16
CA ILE A 69 1.83 -0.58 -4.93
C ILE A 69 1.01 0.63 -4.48
N TYR A 70 0.67 0.68 -3.19
CA TYR A 70 -0.17 1.72 -2.61
C TYR A 70 0.53 2.40 -1.44
N VAL A 71 0.34 3.71 -1.29
CA VAL A 71 0.91 4.50 -0.19
C VAL A 71 -0.15 5.37 0.47
N LEU A 72 0.09 5.76 1.73
CA LEU A 72 -0.80 6.65 2.46
C LEU A 72 -0.77 8.08 1.90
N THR A 73 -1.96 8.61 1.64
CA THR A 73 -2.14 10.03 1.37
C THR A 73 -2.05 10.84 2.67
N ARG A 74 -1.96 12.17 2.55
CA ARG A 74 -2.10 13.07 3.71
C ARG A 74 -3.41 12.85 4.47
N LYS A 75 -4.51 12.57 3.76
CA LYS A 75 -5.82 12.29 4.36
C LYS A 75 -5.78 10.98 5.16
N GLY A 76 -5.18 9.93 4.61
CA GLY A 76 -5.01 8.64 5.30
C GLY A 76 -4.21 8.77 6.60
N ARG A 77 -3.11 9.53 6.59
CA ARG A 77 -2.28 9.79 7.78
C ARG A 77 -3.06 10.50 8.89
N ARG A 78 -3.81 11.56 8.56
CA ARG A 78 -4.63 12.30 9.53
C ARG A 78 -5.69 11.42 10.23
N LEU A 79 -6.28 10.45 9.51
CA LEU A 79 -7.26 9.53 10.09
C LEU A 79 -6.68 8.66 11.23
N LEU A 80 -5.38 8.41 11.19
CA LEU A 80 -4.67 7.62 12.19
C LEU A 80 -4.22 8.46 13.41
N GLY A 81 -4.42 9.79 13.37
CA GLY A 81 -3.95 10.68 14.44
C GLY A 81 -2.44 10.96 14.40
N GLU A 82 -1.75 10.56 13.34
CA GLU A 82 -0.36 10.96 13.12
C GLU A 82 -0.33 12.34 12.45
N ALA A 83 0.03 13.36 13.23
CA ALA A 83 0.40 14.67 12.69
C ALA A 83 1.64 14.50 11.78
N PRO A 84 1.77 15.29 10.69
CA PRO A 84 3.01 15.29 9.92
C PRO A 84 4.14 15.74 10.86
N SER A 85 5.16 14.87 11.00
CA SER A 85 6.47 15.25 11.55
C SER A 85 7.19 16.23 10.63
#